data_AF-A4WWV5-F1
#
_entry.id   AF-A4WWV5-F1
#
_cell.length_a   1.000
_cell.length_b   1.000
_cell.length_c   1.000
_cell.angle_alpha   90.00
_cell.angle_beta   90.00
_cell.angle_gamma   90.00
#
_symmetry.space_group_name_H-M   'P 1'
#
loop_
_entity.id
_entity.type
_entity.pdbx_description
1 polymer ?
#
loop_
_entity_poly.entity_id
_entity_poly.type
_entity_poly.pdbx_seq_one_letter_code
_entity_poly.pdbx_strand_id
1 'polypeptide(L)'
;MRKYMMAALGGTVAGVLMATQVAGPLIAQEQQRSKTVYEQLDLFGDIFERIRAQYVEEVETDKLIEAAINGMLTSLDPHSSYLPPDDFNDMQVQTRGEFGGLGIEVTQEEGFVKVVSPMDGTPADAAGIEAGDFITHVNGETVLGLTLDQAVDMMRGPVGSEIIITVVREGTAEPFDVSIIRDTIKLVAARSRVVGNTVVVRLTTFNDQTFSGLKEGLESGAKELGGLDKVNGIVLDLRNNPGGLLTQAIQVSDAFLDKGEIVSTRGRAAGDGERFNATAGDLIGGKPMVVLINGGSASASEIVAGALQDHRRAIVVGTKSFGKGSVQTVIPLRGEGAMRLTTARYYTPSGRSIQALGVAPDIVVNQPPSRPAGTEEEDAAAPGPAARNRSEADLRGVLSNDSMSDDERKQLEAERARAEEAAKLRDEDYQLAYAVDILKGLAAIEVKP
;
A
#
# COMPACT_ATOMS: atom_id res chain seq x y z
N MET A 1 2.47 -78.86 5.90
CA MET A 1 2.96 -78.01 4.78
C MET A 1 1.90 -77.72 3.71
N ARG A 2 1.17 -78.71 3.17
CA ARG A 2 0.17 -78.48 2.08
C ARG A 2 -0.93 -77.44 2.36
N LYS A 3 -1.47 -77.36 3.59
CA LYS A 3 -2.58 -76.44 3.93
C LYS A 3 -2.15 -74.96 3.96
N TYR A 4 -0.97 -74.66 4.49
CA TYR A 4 -0.41 -73.30 4.49
C TYR A 4 -0.03 -72.83 3.09
N MET A 5 0.43 -73.76 2.23
CA MET A 5 0.76 -73.46 0.85
C MET A 5 -0.49 -73.12 0.02
N MET A 6 -1.62 -73.81 0.23
CA MET A 6 -2.90 -73.46 -0.40
C MET A 6 -3.47 -72.13 0.12
N ALA A 7 -3.37 -71.85 1.41
CA ALA A 7 -3.82 -70.58 1.97
C ALA A 7 -3.00 -69.39 1.45
N ALA A 8 -1.68 -69.56 1.34
CA ALA A 8 -0.80 -68.57 0.73
C ALA A 8 -1.20 -68.32 -0.74
N LEU A 9 -1.36 -69.39 -1.54
CA LEU A 9 -1.72 -69.28 -2.96
C LEU A 9 -3.10 -68.61 -3.15
N GLY A 10 -4.08 -68.98 -2.34
CA GLY A 10 -5.42 -68.37 -2.36
C GLY A 10 -5.41 -66.90 -1.96
N GLY A 11 -4.60 -66.54 -0.96
CA GLY A 11 -4.39 -65.16 -0.53
C GLY A 11 -3.74 -64.29 -1.60
N THR A 12 -2.72 -64.79 -2.30
CA THR A 12 -2.09 -64.04 -3.40
C THR A 12 -3.05 -63.84 -4.58
N VAL A 13 -3.81 -64.87 -4.95
CA VAL A 13 -4.79 -64.77 -6.04
C VAL A 13 -5.91 -63.81 -5.68
N ALA A 14 -6.45 -63.88 -4.47
CA ALA A 14 -7.47 -62.93 -3.99
C ALA A 14 -6.92 -61.50 -3.90
N GLY A 15 -5.68 -61.33 -3.44
CA GLY A 15 -5.01 -60.03 -3.38
C GLY A 15 -4.79 -59.41 -4.75
N VAL A 16 -4.35 -60.20 -5.75
CA VAL A 16 -4.19 -59.74 -7.13
C VAL A 16 -5.54 -59.38 -7.75
N LEU A 17 -6.58 -60.19 -7.52
CA LEU A 17 -7.93 -59.92 -8.03
C LEU A 17 -8.56 -58.67 -7.40
N MET A 18 -8.36 -58.42 -6.10
CA MET A 18 -8.80 -57.17 -5.47
C MET A 18 -7.97 -55.98 -5.95
N ALA A 19 -6.66 -56.13 -6.11
CA ALA A 19 -5.80 -55.08 -6.62
C ALA A 19 -6.20 -54.67 -8.06
N THR A 20 -6.55 -55.61 -8.93
CA THR A 20 -7.00 -55.27 -10.30
C THR A 20 -8.39 -54.63 -10.33
N GLN A 21 -9.31 -55.05 -9.46
CA GLN A 21 -10.66 -54.46 -9.35
C GLN A 21 -10.63 -53.02 -8.80
N VAL A 22 -9.66 -52.67 -7.96
CA VAL A 22 -9.54 -51.32 -7.37
C VAL A 22 -8.57 -50.44 -8.15
N ALA A 23 -7.39 -50.95 -8.50
CA ALA A 23 -6.38 -50.17 -9.23
C ALA A 23 -6.70 -50.02 -10.72
N GLY A 24 -7.37 -51.01 -11.34
CA GLY A 24 -7.75 -50.95 -12.76
C GLY A 24 -8.64 -49.76 -13.09
N PRO A 25 -9.75 -49.52 -12.36
CA PRO A 25 -10.59 -48.34 -12.56
C PRO A 25 -9.89 -47.01 -12.27
N LEU A 26 -9.02 -46.96 -11.25
CA LEU A 26 -8.23 -45.75 -10.92
C LEU A 26 -7.23 -45.40 -12.04
N ILE A 27 -6.48 -46.38 -12.53
CA ILE A 27 -5.53 -46.21 -13.65
C ILE A 27 -6.28 -45.85 -14.94
N ALA A 28 -7.42 -46.48 -15.21
CA ALA A 28 -8.25 -46.16 -16.38
C ALA A 28 -8.82 -44.74 -16.32
N GLN A 29 -9.27 -44.29 -15.14
CA GLN A 29 -9.80 -42.94 -14.92
C GLN A 29 -8.69 -41.87 -15.08
N GLU A 30 -7.47 -42.16 -14.61
CA GLU A 30 -6.30 -41.30 -14.81
C GLU A 30 -5.86 -41.25 -16.28
N GLN A 31 -5.82 -42.39 -16.98
CA GLN A 31 -5.55 -42.43 -18.43
C GLN A 31 -6.59 -41.67 -19.24
N GLN A 32 -7.87 -41.78 -18.89
CA GLN A 32 -8.95 -41.09 -19.60
C GLN A 32 -8.88 -39.57 -19.39
N ARG A 33 -8.57 -39.10 -18.17
CA ARG A 33 -8.31 -37.67 -17.89
C ARG A 33 -7.10 -37.15 -18.66
N SER A 34 -6.01 -37.91 -18.71
CA SER A 34 -4.81 -37.52 -19.46
C SER A 34 -5.11 -37.40 -20.96
N LYS A 35 -5.83 -38.34 -21.57
CA LYS A 35 -6.26 -38.24 -22.97
C LYS A 35 -7.06 -36.97 -23.25
N THR A 36 -7.99 -36.60 -22.38
CA THR A 36 -8.79 -35.38 -22.56
C THR A 36 -7.98 -34.08 -22.48
N VAL A 37 -6.89 -34.05 -21.71
CA VAL A 37 -6.03 -32.85 -21.64
C VAL A 37 -5.20 -32.71 -22.92
N TYR A 38 -4.62 -33.79 -23.43
CA TYR A 38 -3.85 -33.74 -24.68
C TYR A 38 -4.74 -33.35 -25.87
N GLU A 39 -5.96 -33.88 -25.97
CA GLU A 39 -6.93 -33.46 -26.99
C GLU A 39 -7.26 -31.96 -26.93
N GLN A 40 -7.33 -31.37 -25.73
CA GLN A 40 -7.54 -29.93 -25.54
C GLN A 40 -6.31 -29.10 -25.94
N LEU A 41 -5.10 -29.60 -25.68
CA LEU A 41 -3.86 -28.95 -26.11
C LEU A 41 -3.69 -29.00 -27.63
N ASP A 42 -4.09 -30.11 -28.26
CA ASP A 42 -4.11 -30.25 -29.72
C ASP A 42 -5.09 -29.23 -30.34
N LEU A 43 -6.31 -29.12 -29.79
CA LEU A 43 -7.28 -28.12 -30.21
C LEU A 43 -6.74 -26.68 -30.06
N PHE A 44 -6.06 -26.38 -28.94
CA PHE A 44 -5.43 -25.07 -28.73
C PHE A 44 -4.36 -24.78 -29.79
N GLY A 45 -3.48 -25.75 -30.06
CA GLY A 45 -2.46 -25.65 -31.09
C GLY A 45 -3.05 -25.46 -32.49
N ASP A 46 -4.10 -26.21 -32.83
CA ASP A 46 -4.80 -26.11 -34.10
C ASP A 46 -5.42 -24.72 -34.33
N ILE A 47 -6.05 -24.14 -33.29
CA ILE A 47 -6.62 -22.79 -33.35
C ILE A 47 -5.52 -21.75 -33.50
N PHE A 48 -4.44 -21.86 -32.71
CA PHE A 48 -3.31 -20.96 -32.75
C PHE A 48 -2.66 -20.91 -34.15
N GLU A 49 -2.41 -22.08 -34.74
CA GLU A 49 -1.83 -22.20 -36.09
C GLU A 49 -2.74 -21.65 -37.17
N ARG A 50 -4.06 -21.84 -37.05
CA ARG A 50 -5.04 -21.24 -37.97
C ARG A 50 -5.04 -19.72 -37.89
N ILE A 51 -4.95 -19.13 -36.70
CA ILE A 51 -4.85 -17.67 -36.55
C ILE A 51 -3.56 -17.18 -37.23
N ARG A 52 -2.41 -17.77 -36.91
CA ARG A 52 -1.13 -17.36 -37.49
C ARG A 52 -1.09 -17.45 -39.02
N ALA A 53 -1.70 -18.49 -39.60
CA ALA A 53 -1.63 -18.75 -41.03
C ALA A 53 -2.77 -18.11 -41.86
N GLN A 54 -3.91 -17.79 -41.25
CA GLN A 54 -5.13 -17.41 -41.96
C GLN A 54 -5.76 -16.09 -41.50
N TYR A 55 -5.24 -15.45 -40.44
CA TYR A 55 -5.68 -14.11 -40.09
C TYR A 55 -5.31 -13.11 -41.21
N VAL A 56 -6.15 -12.10 -41.39
CA VAL A 56 -6.06 -11.17 -42.52
C VAL A 56 -4.81 -10.28 -42.46
N GLU A 57 -4.25 -10.11 -41.27
CA GLU A 57 -3.03 -9.35 -40.99
C GLU A 57 -1.96 -10.26 -40.38
N GLU A 58 -0.70 -9.85 -40.47
CA GLU A 58 0.39 -10.53 -39.78
C GLU A 58 0.25 -10.34 -38.27
N VAL A 59 0.49 -11.42 -37.51
CA VAL A 59 0.30 -11.45 -36.05
C VAL A 59 1.62 -11.73 -35.35
N GLU A 60 1.91 -10.93 -34.33
CA GLU A 60 3.02 -11.19 -33.42
C GLU A 60 2.71 -12.39 -32.54
N THR A 61 3.45 -13.48 -32.77
CA THR A 61 3.19 -14.79 -32.16
C THR A 61 3.32 -14.72 -30.63
N ASP A 62 4.29 -13.96 -30.13
CA ASP A 62 4.50 -13.76 -28.69
C ASP A 62 3.31 -13.05 -28.03
N LYS A 63 2.73 -12.04 -28.70
CA LYS A 63 1.55 -11.32 -28.20
C LYS A 63 0.30 -12.20 -28.15
N LEU A 64 0.14 -13.11 -29.10
CA LEU A 64 -0.96 -14.09 -29.07
C LEU A 64 -0.82 -15.07 -27.90
N ILE A 65 0.40 -15.54 -27.62
CA ILE A 65 0.67 -16.43 -26.48
C ILE A 65 0.43 -15.70 -25.16
N GLU A 66 0.96 -14.48 -25.01
CA GLU A 66 0.74 -13.63 -23.83
C GLU A 66 -0.76 -13.40 -23.57
N ALA A 67 -1.52 -13.07 -24.62
CA ALA A 67 -2.96 -12.89 -24.53
C ALA A 67 -3.70 -14.17 -24.10
N ALA A 68 -3.30 -15.33 -24.63
CA ALA A 68 -3.89 -16.62 -24.24
C ALA A 68 -3.61 -16.95 -22.76
N ILE A 69 -2.36 -16.75 -22.30
CA ILE A 69 -1.98 -16.98 -20.90
C ILE A 69 -2.76 -16.03 -19.98
N ASN A 70 -2.81 -14.74 -20.30
CA ASN A 70 -3.57 -13.76 -19.53
C ASN A 70 -5.07 -14.06 -19.52
N GLY A 71 -5.65 -14.52 -20.63
CA GLY A 71 -7.03 -14.97 -20.70
C GLY A 71 -7.32 -16.14 -19.74
N MET A 72 -6.42 -17.13 -19.66
CA MET A 72 -6.55 -18.22 -18.70
C MET A 72 -6.51 -17.73 -17.24
N LEU A 73 -5.55 -16.85 -16.91
CA LEU A 73 -5.36 -16.39 -15.53
C LEU A 73 -6.49 -15.47 -15.05
N THR A 74 -6.90 -14.51 -15.87
CA THR A 74 -8.01 -13.59 -15.55
C THR A 74 -9.35 -14.30 -15.45
N SER A 75 -9.51 -15.46 -16.09
CA SER A 75 -10.70 -16.31 -15.92
C SER A 75 -10.83 -16.92 -14.52
N LEU A 76 -9.73 -17.01 -13.75
CA LEU A 76 -9.73 -17.53 -12.39
C LEU A 76 -10.23 -16.48 -11.39
N ASP A 77 -9.64 -15.28 -11.47
CA ASP A 77 -9.98 -14.11 -10.66
C ASP A 77 -9.35 -12.84 -11.26
N PRO A 78 -9.79 -11.62 -10.86
CA PRO A 78 -9.24 -10.36 -11.38
C PRO A 78 -7.85 -9.99 -10.82
N HIS A 79 -7.19 -10.87 -10.06
CA HIS A 79 -5.90 -10.60 -9.40
C HIS A 79 -4.77 -11.50 -9.90
N SER A 80 -5.12 -12.54 -10.65
CA SER A 80 -4.20 -13.48 -11.28
C SER A 80 -3.86 -13.03 -12.69
N SER A 81 -2.58 -12.89 -12.99
CA SER A 81 -2.10 -12.34 -14.27
C SER A 81 -0.69 -12.84 -14.59
N TYR A 82 -0.37 -12.86 -15.89
CA TYR A 82 1.01 -13.01 -16.34
C TYR A 82 1.69 -11.64 -16.26
N LEU A 83 2.94 -11.64 -15.83
CA LEU A 83 3.80 -10.47 -15.77
C LEU A 83 4.94 -10.72 -16.77
N PRO A 84 4.90 -10.07 -17.94
CA PRO A 84 6.06 -9.99 -18.83
C PRO A 84 7.30 -9.44 -18.08
N PRO A 85 8.51 -9.60 -18.63
CA PRO A 85 9.75 -9.18 -17.96
C PRO A 85 9.74 -7.73 -17.45
N ASP A 86 9.25 -6.78 -18.26
CA ASP A 86 9.18 -5.36 -17.90
C ASP A 86 8.22 -5.12 -16.73
N ASP A 87 6.98 -5.62 -16.82
CA ASP A 87 5.98 -5.55 -15.75
C ASP A 87 6.48 -6.21 -14.45
N PHE A 88 7.21 -7.33 -14.57
CA PHE A 88 7.77 -8.01 -13.41
C PHE A 88 8.88 -7.17 -12.77
N ASN A 89 9.74 -6.54 -13.57
CA ASN A 89 10.78 -5.63 -13.07
C ASN A 89 10.19 -4.40 -12.38
N ASP A 90 9.17 -3.77 -12.98
CA ASP A 90 8.45 -2.64 -12.38
C ASP A 90 7.77 -3.03 -11.06
N MET A 91 7.14 -4.21 -11.02
CA MET A 91 6.57 -4.74 -9.79
C MET A 91 7.65 -4.92 -8.72
N GLN A 92 8.84 -5.40 -9.07
CA GLN A 92 9.95 -5.54 -8.11
C GLN A 92 10.45 -4.18 -7.61
N VAL A 93 10.55 -3.17 -8.47
CA VAL A 93 10.90 -1.79 -8.08
C VAL A 93 9.87 -1.23 -7.09
N GLN A 94 8.58 -1.35 -7.40
CA GLN A 94 7.50 -0.94 -6.50
C GLN A 94 7.56 -1.68 -5.16
N THR A 95 7.88 -2.97 -5.19
CA THR A 95 7.99 -3.83 -4.01
C THR A 95 9.17 -3.45 -3.11
N ARG A 96 10.34 -3.20 -3.70
CA ARG A 96 11.52 -2.70 -2.98
C ARG A 96 11.29 -1.30 -2.42
N GLY A 97 10.41 -0.54 -3.06
CA GLY A 97 10.17 0.85 -2.70
C GLY A 97 11.34 1.77 -3.05
N GLU A 98 12.25 1.32 -3.91
CA GLU A 98 13.42 2.08 -4.31
C GLU A 98 13.90 1.66 -5.71
N PHE A 99 14.52 2.61 -6.42
CA PHE A 99 15.11 2.39 -7.74
C PHE A 99 16.35 3.25 -7.97
N GLY A 100 17.20 2.85 -8.91
CA GLY A 100 18.34 3.66 -9.34
C GLY A 100 17.88 4.78 -10.28
N GLY A 101 18.16 6.03 -9.92
CA GLY A 101 17.74 7.19 -10.70
C GLY A 101 18.31 8.52 -10.19
N LEU A 102 17.68 9.61 -10.61
CA LEU A 102 18.15 10.98 -10.35
C LEU A 102 17.42 11.66 -9.19
N GLY A 103 16.18 11.24 -8.91
CA GLY A 103 15.33 11.85 -7.88
C GLY A 103 14.62 13.12 -8.36
N ILE A 104 14.02 13.06 -9.55
CA ILE A 104 13.31 14.20 -10.16
C ILE A 104 11.87 13.78 -10.41
N GLU A 105 10.92 14.64 -10.02
CA GLU A 105 9.54 14.54 -10.47
C GLU A 105 9.39 15.31 -11.79
N VAL A 106 8.92 14.62 -12.83
CA VAL A 106 8.80 15.16 -14.18
C VAL A 106 7.38 15.01 -14.71
N THR A 107 7.01 15.92 -15.60
CA THR A 107 5.78 15.88 -16.38
C THR A 107 6.10 16.14 -17.85
N GLN A 108 5.12 15.98 -18.73
CA GLN A 108 5.25 16.36 -20.13
C GLN A 108 4.50 17.66 -20.39
N GLU A 109 5.18 18.65 -20.97
CA GLU A 109 4.61 19.94 -21.34
C GLU A 109 5.10 20.32 -22.74
N GLU A 110 4.16 20.58 -23.65
CA GLU A 110 4.44 20.91 -25.07
C GLU A 110 5.39 19.93 -25.79
N GLY A 111 5.36 18.65 -25.39
CA GLY A 111 6.20 17.60 -25.97
C GLY A 111 7.60 17.49 -25.37
N PHE A 112 7.97 18.37 -24.44
CA PHE A 112 9.22 18.30 -23.67
C PHE A 112 8.98 17.70 -22.28
N VAL A 113 10.04 17.16 -21.69
CA VAL A 113 10.03 16.69 -20.31
C VAL A 113 10.34 17.88 -19.41
N LYS A 114 9.37 18.29 -18.58
CA LYS A 114 9.48 19.39 -17.65
C LYS A 114 9.66 18.88 -16.23
N VAL A 115 10.63 19.45 -15.51
CA VAL A 115 10.84 19.19 -14.09
C VAL A 115 9.75 19.90 -13.30
N VAL A 116 8.97 19.11 -12.55
CA VAL A 116 8.02 19.63 -11.57
C VAL A 116 8.78 20.06 -10.32
N SER A 117 9.62 19.17 -9.78
CA SER A 117 10.50 19.46 -8.66
C SER A 117 11.62 18.41 -8.57
N PRO A 118 12.86 18.80 -8.21
CA PRO A 118 13.80 17.84 -7.65
C PRO A 118 13.28 17.33 -6.30
N MET A 119 13.67 16.12 -5.92
CA MET A 119 13.42 15.57 -4.59
C MET A 119 14.58 15.94 -3.66
N ASP A 120 14.27 16.52 -2.50
CA ASP A 120 15.28 16.95 -1.52
C ASP A 120 16.28 15.84 -1.16
N GLY A 121 17.56 16.17 -1.16
CA GLY A 121 18.64 15.25 -0.78
C GLY A 121 18.95 14.16 -1.81
N THR A 122 18.41 14.26 -3.03
CA THR A 122 18.72 13.34 -4.14
C THR A 122 19.83 13.88 -5.04
N PRO A 123 20.42 13.04 -5.92
CA PRO A 123 21.47 13.50 -6.83
C PRO A 123 21.08 14.69 -7.70
N ALA A 124 19.81 14.79 -8.13
CA ALA A 124 19.36 15.90 -8.94
C ALA A 124 19.25 17.22 -8.16
N ASP A 125 18.78 17.15 -6.90
CA ASP A 125 18.78 18.30 -5.98
C ASP A 125 20.22 18.78 -5.74
N ALA A 126 21.13 17.85 -5.45
CA ALA A 126 22.55 18.15 -5.27
C ALA A 126 23.23 18.70 -6.54
N ALA A 127 22.75 18.30 -7.73
CA ALA A 127 23.24 18.77 -9.01
C ALA A 127 22.66 20.13 -9.43
N GLY A 128 21.76 20.71 -8.63
CA GLY A 128 21.18 22.04 -8.87
C GLY A 128 20.11 22.07 -9.96
N ILE A 129 19.43 20.95 -10.18
CA ILE A 129 18.21 20.92 -11.01
C ILE A 129 17.09 21.69 -10.30
N GLU A 130 16.33 22.48 -11.04
CA GLU A 130 15.30 23.36 -10.48
C GLU A 130 13.92 23.05 -11.05
N ALA A 131 12.88 23.37 -10.29
CA ALA A 131 11.50 23.33 -10.76
C ALA A 131 11.33 24.25 -11.99
N GLY A 132 10.71 23.75 -13.05
CA GLY A 132 10.53 24.46 -14.31
C GLY A 132 11.61 24.19 -15.36
N ASP A 133 12.67 23.46 -15.03
CA ASP A 133 13.67 23.02 -16.01
C ASP A 133 13.05 22.12 -17.10
N PHE A 134 13.50 22.28 -18.34
CA PHE A 134 13.15 21.37 -19.45
C PHE A 134 14.33 20.48 -19.81
N ILE A 135 14.13 19.17 -19.74
CA ILE A 135 15.11 18.18 -20.18
C ILE A 135 14.90 17.93 -21.67
N THR A 136 15.94 18.19 -22.47
CA THR A 136 15.89 18.09 -23.93
C THR A 136 16.67 16.91 -24.48
N HIS A 137 17.75 16.51 -23.80
CA HIS A 137 18.57 15.38 -24.17
C HIS A 137 19.00 14.58 -22.94
N VAL A 138 19.17 13.27 -23.14
CA VAL A 138 19.74 12.34 -22.18
C VAL A 138 20.88 11.60 -22.87
N ASN A 139 22.10 11.73 -22.34
CA ASN A 139 23.34 11.22 -22.93
C ASN A 139 23.53 11.62 -24.42
N GLY A 140 23.09 12.84 -24.77
CA GLY A 140 23.17 13.37 -26.14
C GLY A 140 22.04 12.90 -27.07
N GLU A 141 21.17 11.97 -26.64
CA GLU A 141 19.99 11.57 -27.39
C GLU A 141 18.80 12.47 -27.04
N THR A 142 18.07 12.94 -28.05
CA THR A 142 16.92 13.81 -27.83
C THR A 142 15.76 13.06 -27.18
N VAL A 143 15.10 13.69 -26.21
CA VAL A 143 13.86 13.14 -25.62
C VAL A 143 12.59 13.64 -26.33
N LEU A 144 12.74 14.49 -27.35
CA LEU A 144 11.60 15.04 -28.08
C LEU A 144 10.92 13.94 -28.93
N GLY A 145 9.60 13.83 -28.80
CA GLY A 145 8.81 12.82 -29.50
C GLY A 145 8.77 11.46 -28.79
N LEU A 146 9.51 11.30 -27.69
CA LEU A 146 9.33 10.18 -26.77
C LEU A 146 8.09 10.40 -25.90
N THR A 147 7.49 9.30 -25.48
CA THR A 147 6.54 9.31 -24.37
C THR A 147 7.27 9.65 -23.07
N LEU A 148 6.53 10.14 -22.06
CA LEU A 148 7.11 10.42 -20.75
C LEU A 148 7.80 9.19 -20.15
N ASP A 149 7.18 8.02 -20.25
CA ASP A 149 7.71 6.77 -19.71
C ASP A 149 9.05 6.39 -20.36
N GLN A 150 9.14 6.48 -21.69
CA GLN A 150 10.40 6.24 -22.41
C GLN A 150 11.50 7.20 -21.97
N ALA A 151 11.19 8.49 -21.77
CA ALA A 151 12.18 9.45 -21.30
C ALA A 151 12.61 9.16 -19.85
N VAL A 152 11.69 8.73 -18.99
CA VAL A 152 11.99 8.30 -17.62
C VAL A 152 12.89 7.07 -17.62
N ASP A 153 12.64 6.09 -18.48
CA ASP A 153 13.46 4.88 -18.58
C ASP A 153 14.90 5.17 -19.02
N MET A 154 15.10 6.16 -19.90
CA MET A 154 16.46 6.64 -20.24
C MET A 154 17.19 7.26 -19.04
N MET A 155 16.43 7.93 -18.15
CA MET A 155 16.99 8.56 -16.95
C MET A 155 17.24 7.56 -15.82
N ARG A 156 16.51 6.44 -15.78
CA ARG A 156 16.77 5.31 -14.89
C ARG A 156 18.04 4.56 -15.28
N GLY A 157 18.59 3.80 -14.35
CA GLY A 157 19.77 3.00 -14.60
C GLY A 157 20.44 2.50 -13.32
N PRO A 158 21.57 1.77 -13.46
CA PRO A 158 22.28 1.22 -12.32
C PRO A 158 22.76 2.33 -11.37
N VAL A 159 22.64 2.09 -10.06
CA VAL A 159 23.19 2.98 -9.03
C VAL A 159 24.70 3.11 -9.22
N GLY A 160 25.22 4.33 -9.09
CA GLY A 160 26.62 4.68 -9.29
C GLY A 160 27.01 4.91 -10.76
N SER A 161 26.10 4.72 -11.72
CA SER A 161 26.35 5.09 -13.12
C SER A 161 26.15 6.58 -13.36
N GLU A 162 26.98 7.16 -14.21
CA GLU A 162 26.85 8.55 -14.66
C GLU A 162 25.77 8.67 -15.74
N ILE A 163 25.07 9.80 -15.73
CA ILE A 163 24.20 10.27 -16.82
C ILE A 163 24.47 11.75 -17.05
N ILE A 164 24.36 12.18 -18.31
CA ILE A 164 24.40 13.59 -18.68
C ILE A 164 23.03 13.98 -19.21
N ILE A 165 22.42 15.00 -18.62
CA ILE A 165 21.15 15.57 -19.12
C ILE A 165 21.38 16.99 -19.61
N THR A 166 20.80 17.32 -20.77
CA THR A 166 20.84 18.69 -21.31
C THR A 166 19.57 19.42 -20.90
N VAL A 167 19.74 20.49 -20.13
CA VAL A 167 18.67 21.26 -19.49
C VAL A 167 18.52 22.63 -20.14
N VAL A 168 17.27 23.04 -20.33
CA VAL A 168 16.89 24.41 -20.70
C VAL A 168 16.15 25.01 -19.52
N ARG A 169 16.71 26.10 -18.96
CA ARG A 169 16.17 26.82 -17.80
C ARG A 169 15.68 28.19 -18.21
N GLU A 170 14.50 28.58 -17.74
CA GLU A 170 13.98 29.93 -17.95
C GLU A 170 14.94 30.98 -17.38
N GLY A 171 15.26 32.01 -18.18
CA GLY A 171 16.22 33.04 -17.80
C GLY A 171 17.69 32.74 -18.15
N THR A 172 17.99 31.50 -18.59
CA THR A 172 19.31 31.13 -19.11
C THR A 172 19.29 31.11 -20.64
N ALA A 173 20.25 31.77 -21.28
CA ALA A 173 20.24 32.00 -22.72
C ALA A 173 20.58 30.75 -23.56
N GLU A 174 21.38 29.83 -23.02
CA GLU A 174 21.83 28.62 -23.72
C GLU A 174 21.52 27.36 -22.89
N PRO A 175 21.12 26.24 -23.53
CA PRO A 175 21.03 24.95 -22.87
C PRO A 175 22.38 24.55 -22.27
N PHE A 176 22.38 23.83 -21.16
CA PHE A 176 23.60 23.36 -20.49
C PHE A 176 23.48 21.91 -20.05
N ASP A 177 24.62 21.23 -19.99
CA ASP A 177 24.70 19.84 -19.57
C ASP A 177 24.93 19.73 -18.06
N VAL A 178 24.21 18.80 -17.44
CA VAL A 178 24.36 18.45 -16.03
C VAL A 178 24.74 16.98 -15.94
N SER A 179 25.94 16.71 -15.40
CA SER A 179 26.35 15.35 -15.05
C SER A 179 25.81 14.99 -13.67
N ILE A 180 25.12 13.85 -13.59
CA ILE A 180 24.51 13.33 -12.37
C ILE A 180 24.93 11.87 -12.21
N ILE A 181 25.38 11.51 -11.01
CA ILE A 181 25.61 10.10 -10.65
C ILE A 181 24.29 9.55 -10.09
N ARG A 182 23.76 8.49 -10.72
CA ARG A 182 22.53 7.84 -10.26
C ARG A 182 22.72 7.30 -8.84
N ASP A 183 21.73 7.49 -8.01
CA ASP A 183 21.69 6.93 -6.65
C ASP A 183 20.35 6.21 -6.41
N THR A 184 20.24 5.55 -5.26
CA THR A 184 19.01 4.88 -4.82
C THR A 184 17.97 5.91 -4.41
N ILE A 185 16.92 6.04 -5.20
CA ILE A 185 15.77 6.91 -4.94
C ILE A 185 14.72 6.11 -4.20
N LYS A 186 14.37 6.57 -3.00
CA LYS A 186 13.36 5.92 -2.14
C LYS A 186 11.98 6.48 -2.41
N LEU A 187 11.02 5.58 -2.63
CA LEU A 187 9.60 5.91 -2.69
C LEU A 187 9.09 6.16 -1.27
N VAL A 188 8.41 7.29 -1.07
CA VAL A 188 7.87 7.68 0.24
C VAL A 188 6.67 6.81 0.59
N ALA A 189 6.92 5.73 1.34
CA ALA A 189 5.90 4.79 1.82
C ALA A 189 5.14 5.30 3.06
N ALA A 190 5.80 6.12 3.88
CA ALA A 190 5.24 6.70 5.09
C ALA A 190 5.47 8.21 5.11
N ARG A 191 4.42 8.97 5.44
CA ARG A 191 4.49 10.41 5.68
C ARG A 191 4.03 10.68 7.11
N SER A 192 4.79 11.45 7.86
CA SER A 192 4.44 11.80 9.24
C SER A 192 4.24 13.30 9.39
N ARG A 193 3.36 13.69 10.30
CA ARG A 193 3.19 15.08 10.75
C ARG A 193 2.61 15.10 12.16
N VAL A 194 2.83 16.20 12.87
CA VAL A 194 2.20 16.46 14.17
C VAL A 194 0.95 17.34 13.98
N VAL A 195 -0.14 16.97 14.65
CA VAL A 195 -1.37 17.78 14.75
C VAL A 195 -1.69 17.97 16.23
N GLY A 196 -1.48 19.18 16.74
CA GLY A 196 -1.62 19.46 18.17
C GLY A 196 -0.61 18.68 19.02
N ASN A 197 -1.07 17.61 19.67
CA ASN A 197 -0.24 16.68 20.46
C ASN A 197 -0.28 15.24 19.92
N THR A 198 -0.86 15.04 18.74
CA THR A 198 -1.04 13.75 18.09
C THR A 198 -0.04 13.59 16.97
N VAL A 199 0.62 12.44 16.89
CA VAL A 199 1.45 12.08 15.73
C VAL A 199 0.57 11.35 14.73
N VAL A 200 0.53 11.85 13.49
CA VAL A 200 -0.19 11.25 12.38
C VAL A 200 0.83 10.62 11.44
N VAL A 201 0.73 9.31 11.22
CA VAL A 201 1.54 8.60 10.22
C VAL A 201 0.63 8.04 9.15
N ARG A 202 0.79 8.51 7.92
CA ARG A 202 0.07 8.04 6.75
C ARG A 202 0.93 7.06 5.97
N LEU A 203 0.45 5.83 5.82
CA LEU A 203 1.07 4.83 4.96
C LEU A 203 0.38 4.85 3.60
N THR A 204 1.11 5.11 2.53
CA THR A 204 0.58 5.21 1.16
C THR A 204 0.58 3.87 0.43
N THR A 205 1.49 2.96 0.81
CA THR A 205 1.64 1.61 0.26
C THR A 205 2.31 0.69 1.29
N PHE A 206 2.40 -0.61 1.02
CA PHE A 206 3.20 -1.57 1.79
C PHE A 206 4.32 -2.16 0.91
N ASN A 207 5.46 -1.49 0.91
CA ASN A 207 6.72 -1.92 0.28
C ASN A 207 7.82 -2.10 1.34
N ASP A 208 9.03 -2.52 0.94
CA ASP A 208 10.10 -2.80 1.89
C ASP A 208 10.53 -1.61 2.79
N GLN A 209 10.17 -0.37 2.42
CA GLN A 209 10.44 0.85 3.19
C GLN A 209 9.33 1.21 4.19
N THR A 210 8.27 0.42 4.29
CA THR A 210 7.05 0.81 5.03
C THR A 210 7.25 0.79 6.54
N PHE A 211 7.77 -0.31 7.09
CA PHE A 211 7.98 -0.43 8.54
C PHE A 211 9.06 0.54 9.05
N SER A 212 10.15 0.71 8.31
CA SER A 212 11.19 1.70 8.66
C SER A 212 10.63 3.12 8.64
N GLY A 213 9.90 3.49 7.58
CA GLY A 213 9.26 4.80 7.47
C GLY A 213 8.21 5.05 8.57
N LEU A 214 7.45 4.03 8.98
CA LEU A 214 6.55 4.12 10.13
C LEU A 214 7.33 4.46 11.40
N LYS A 215 8.38 3.70 11.70
CA LYS A 215 9.21 3.88 12.89
C LYS A 215 9.84 5.28 12.92
N GLU A 216 10.47 5.68 11.82
CA GLU A 216 11.09 7.01 11.68
C GLU A 216 10.06 8.14 11.82
N GLY A 217 8.85 7.97 11.28
CA GLY A 217 7.76 8.91 11.42
C GLY A 217 7.26 9.07 12.86
N LEU A 218 7.15 7.97 13.59
CA LEU A 218 6.79 7.98 15.02
C LEU A 218 7.89 8.64 15.87
N GLU A 219 9.15 8.28 15.64
CA GLU A 219 10.30 8.84 16.36
C GLU A 219 10.44 10.34 16.09
N SER A 220 10.31 10.77 14.84
CA SER A 220 10.39 12.18 14.43
C SER A 220 9.26 13.01 15.06
N GLY A 221 8.02 12.53 14.97
CA GLY A 221 6.87 13.21 15.56
C GLY A 221 6.94 13.28 17.09
N ALA A 222 7.41 12.21 17.75
CA ALA A 222 7.64 12.23 19.19
C ALA A 222 8.74 13.22 19.57
N LYS A 223 9.84 13.28 18.81
CA LYS A 223 10.94 14.23 19.03
C LYS A 223 10.48 15.68 18.86
N GLU A 224 9.67 15.98 17.85
CA GLU A 224 9.08 17.30 17.62
C GLU A 224 8.24 17.77 18.82
N LEU A 225 7.50 16.86 19.45
CA LEU A 225 6.71 17.12 20.65
C LEU A 225 7.52 17.13 21.96
N GLY A 226 8.83 16.87 21.90
CA GLY A 226 9.71 16.84 23.07
C GLY A 226 9.70 15.50 23.83
N GLY A 227 9.28 14.41 23.18
CA GLY A 227 9.28 13.05 23.71
C GLY A 227 7.92 12.37 23.65
N LEU A 228 7.92 11.04 23.74
CA LEU A 228 6.69 10.23 23.67
C LEU A 228 5.69 10.55 24.80
N ASP A 229 6.16 11.02 25.95
CA ASP A 229 5.31 11.44 27.07
C ASP A 229 4.41 12.64 26.75
N LYS A 230 4.80 13.47 25.77
CA LYS A 230 4.03 14.63 25.31
C LYS A 230 3.07 14.30 24.16
N VAL A 231 3.14 13.08 23.65
CA VAL A 231 2.24 12.55 22.62
C VAL A 231 0.97 12.05 23.32
N ASN A 232 -0.19 12.57 22.92
CA ASN A 232 -1.48 12.13 23.47
C ASN A 232 -2.01 10.84 22.81
N GLY A 233 -1.51 10.50 21.62
CA GLY A 233 -1.89 9.33 20.86
C GLY A 233 -1.41 9.39 19.41
N ILE A 234 -1.72 8.34 18.65
CA ILE A 234 -1.26 8.15 17.28
C ILE A 234 -2.45 7.94 16.34
N VAL A 235 -2.44 8.60 15.19
CA VAL A 235 -3.32 8.24 14.07
C VAL A 235 -2.50 7.53 13.00
N LEU A 236 -2.88 6.28 12.71
CA LEU A 236 -2.36 5.53 11.57
C LEU A 236 -3.34 5.69 10.40
N ASP A 237 -2.96 6.48 9.40
CA ASP A 237 -3.81 6.75 8.25
C ASP A 237 -3.51 5.77 7.10
N LEU A 238 -4.47 4.88 6.84
CA LEU A 238 -4.42 3.86 5.77
C LEU A 238 -5.42 4.18 4.64
N ARG A 239 -5.97 5.40 4.60
CA ARG A 239 -6.92 5.80 3.55
C ARG A 239 -6.23 5.83 2.19
N ASN A 240 -6.92 5.31 1.17
CA ASN A 240 -6.42 5.20 -0.20
C ASN A 240 -5.11 4.39 -0.33
N ASN A 241 -4.83 3.49 0.63
CA ASN A 241 -3.70 2.58 0.56
C ASN A 241 -4.15 1.20 0.04
N PRO A 242 -3.79 0.82 -1.21
CA PRO A 242 -4.24 -0.43 -1.84
C PRO A 242 -3.58 -1.69 -1.25
N GLY A 243 -2.70 -1.52 -0.26
CA GLY A 243 -1.97 -2.59 0.41
C GLY A 243 -0.56 -2.76 -0.16
N GLY A 244 -0.14 -4.02 -0.31
CA GLY A 244 1.21 -4.38 -0.75
C GLY A 244 1.68 -5.64 -0.04
N LEU A 245 2.93 -5.66 0.42
CA LEU A 245 3.58 -6.80 1.05
C LEU A 245 2.91 -7.22 2.36
N LEU A 246 2.57 -8.51 2.44
CA LEU A 246 2.06 -9.15 3.65
C LEU A 246 3.04 -9.03 4.82
N THR A 247 4.34 -9.19 4.56
CA THR A 247 5.41 -9.09 5.57
C THR A 247 5.43 -7.73 6.24
N GLN A 248 5.25 -6.66 5.46
CA GLN A 248 5.20 -5.29 5.97
C GLN A 248 3.91 -5.05 6.77
N ALA A 249 2.78 -5.60 6.35
CA ALA A 249 1.53 -5.55 7.13
C ALA A 249 1.69 -6.23 8.50
N ILE A 250 2.38 -7.37 8.53
CA ILE A 250 2.69 -8.09 9.77
C ILE A 250 3.56 -7.21 10.66
N GLN A 251 4.68 -6.68 10.15
CA GLN A 251 5.60 -5.83 10.94
C GLN A 251 4.93 -4.56 11.46
N VAL A 252 4.11 -3.89 10.64
CA VAL A 252 3.33 -2.71 11.06
C VAL A 252 2.32 -3.06 12.15
N SER A 253 1.65 -4.20 12.06
CA SER A 253 0.71 -4.65 13.11
C SER A 253 1.44 -5.02 14.40
N ASP A 254 2.57 -5.73 14.25
CA ASP A 254 3.44 -6.18 15.35
C ASP A 254 4.03 -4.99 16.14
N ALA A 255 4.24 -3.86 15.46
CA ALA A 255 4.73 -2.62 16.06
C ALA A 255 3.89 -2.10 17.24
N PHE A 256 2.62 -2.52 17.33
CA PHE A 256 1.64 -2.01 18.28
C PHE A 256 1.02 -3.11 19.16
N LEU A 257 1.44 -4.37 19.03
CA LEU A 257 0.82 -5.52 19.67
C LEU A 257 1.86 -6.33 20.43
N ASP A 258 1.63 -6.60 21.72
CA ASP A 258 2.57 -7.42 22.51
C ASP A 258 2.45 -8.94 22.27
N LYS A 259 1.30 -9.42 21.77
CA LYS A 259 1.00 -10.85 21.58
C LYS A 259 -0.27 -11.07 20.77
N GLY A 260 -0.46 -12.31 20.33
CA GLY A 260 -1.68 -12.81 19.69
C GLY A 260 -1.57 -12.91 18.18
N GLU A 261 -2.54 -13.53 17.52
CA GLU A 261 -2.52 -13.68 16.06
C GLU A 261 -2.66 -12.30 15.40
N ILE A 262 -1.86 -11.99 14.38
CA ILE A 262 -2.01 -10.81 13.53
C ILE A 262 -2.87 -11.19 12.32
N VAL A 263 -2.50 -12.27 11.65
CA VAL A 263 -3.18 -12.76 10.45
C VAL A 263 -2.90 -14.25 10.27
N SER A 264 -3.87 -14.97 9.71
CA SER A 264 -3.67 -16.33 9.23
C SER A 264 -4.03 -16.47 7.76
N THR A 265 -3.31 -17.31 7.04
CA THR A 265 -3.57 -17.66 5.64
C THR A 265 -4.13 -19.08 5.57
N ARG A 266 -4.98 -19.34 4.58
CA ARG A 266 -5.49 -20.69 4.27
C ARG A 266 -5.42 -20.90 2.77
N GLY A 267 -4.54 -21.80 2.35
CA GLY A 267 -4.39 -22.24 0.96
C GLY A 267 -5.38 -23.34 0.56
N ARG A 268 -5.09 -24.00 -0.57
CA ARG A 268 -5.94 -25.03 -1.15
C ARG A 268 -5.86 -26.36 -0.38
N ALA A 269 -4.66 -26.81 0.01
CA ALA A 269 -4.52 -28.00 0.84
C ALA A 269 -4.69 -27.68 2.32
N ALA A 270 -5.16 -28.65 3.11
CA ALA A 270 -5.43 -28.47 4.54
C ALA A 270 -4.17 -28.13 5.38
N GLY A 271 -2.96 -28.29 4.83
CA GLY A 271 -1.69 -27.91 5.45
C GLY A 271 -1.08 -26.61 4.92
N ASP A 272 -1.66 -25.98 3.88
CA ASP A 272 -1.11 -24.79 3.22
C ASP A 272 -1.51 -23.48 3.94
N GLY A 273 -1.64 -23.54 5.27
CA GLY A 273 -2.04 -22.41 6.09
C GLY A 273 -0.93 -21.98 7.02
N GLU A 274 -0.68 -20.68 7.08
CA GLU A 274 0.27 -20.08 8.00
C GLU A 274 -0.45 -19.19 9.00
N ARG A 275 0.14 -19.08 10.20
CA ARG A 275 -0.35 -18.18 11.26
C ARG A 275 0.80 -17.30 11.70
N PHE A 276 0.59 -16.01 11.61
CA PHE A 276 1.55 -15.00 12.03
C PHE A 276 1.06 -14.38 13.34
N ASN A 277 1.89 -14.44 14.38
CA ASN A 277 1.58 -13.91 15.69
C ASN A 277 2.50 -12.74 16.01
N ALA A 278 1.99 -11.81 16.82
CA ALA A 278 2.76 -10.70 17.34
C ALA A 278 3.82 -11.16 18.36
N THR A 279 4.89 -10.38 18.41
CA THR A 279 6.01 -10.49 19.34
C THR A 279 5.92 -9.38 20.39
N ALA A 280 6.60 -9.54 21.53
CA ALA A 280 6.49 -8.58 22.61
C ALA A 280 7.13 -7.23 22.24
N GLY A 281 6.39 -6.13 22.43
CA GLY A 281 6.81 -4.78 22.11
C GLY A 281 5.67 -3.88 21.63
N ASP A 282 5.70 -2.61 22.04
CA ASP A 282 4.81 -1.57 21.51
C ASP A 282 5.64 -0.30 21.30
N LEU A 283 5.80 0.12 20.04
CA LEU A 283 6.57 1.31 19.67
C LEU A 283 6.03 2.60 20.29
N ILE A 284 4.76 2.60 20.69
CA ILE A 284 4.08 3.79 21.23
C ILE A 284 3.74 3.60 22.71
N GLY A 285 4.27 2.57 23.37
CA GLY A 285 4.20 2.39 24.82
C GLY A 285 2.78 2.40 25.39
N GLY A 286 1.82 1.78 24.68
CA GLY A 286 0.42 1.72 25.12
C GLY A 286 -0.38 3.01 24.90
N LYS A 287 0.19 4.05 24.26
CA LYS A 287 -0.56 5.27 23.94
C LYS A 287 -1.82 4.95 23.12
N PRO A 288 -2.92 5.71 23.31
CA PRO A 288 -4.13 5.55 22.51
C PRO A 288 -3.84 5.67 21.00
N MET A 289 -4.52 4.87 20.18
CA MET A 289 -4.37 4.94 18.74
C MET A 289 -5.70 4.81 17.98
N VAL A 290 -5.76 5.50 16.84
CA VAL A 290 -6.86 5.42 15.88
C VAL A 290 -6.30 5.00 14.53
N VAL A 291 -7.01 4.14 13.82
CA VAL A 291 -6.68 3.76 12.43
C VAL A 291 -7.73 4.36 11.50
N LEU A 292 -7.31 5.13 10.50
CA LEU A 292 -8.22 5.67 9.47
C LEU A 292 -8.26 4.76 8.25
N ILE A 293 -9.47 4.41 7.81
CA ILE A 293 -9.70 3.61 6.59
C ILE A 293 -10.79 4.20 5.70
N ASN A 294 -10.75 3.84 4.41
CA ASN A 294 -11.83 4.12 3.47
C ASN A 294 -11.94 3.02 2.40
N GLY A 295 -12.84 3.21 1.42
CA GLY A 295 -13.01 2.26 0.31
C GLY A 295 -11.76 2.01 -0.55
N GLY A 296 -10.73 2.85 -0.46
CA GLY A 296 -9.43 2.64 -1.10
C GLY A 296 -8.41 1.86 -0.24
N SER A 297 -8.72 1.60 1.04
CA SER A 297 -7.92 0.74 1.91
C SER A 297 -8.15 -0.72 1.53
N ALA A 298 -7.10 -1.44 1.11
CA ALA A 298 -7.22 -2.82 0.66
C ALA A 298 -6.06 -3.72 1.13
N SER A 299 -6.27 -5.04 1.12
CA SER A 299 -5.22 -6.06 1.32
C SER A 299 -4.43 -5.85 2.63
N ALA A 300 -3.12 -5.60 2.56
CA ALA A 300 -2.27 -5.30 3.72
C ALA A 300 -2.84 -4.24 4.67
N SER A 301 -3.45 -3.18 4.15
CA SER A 301 -4.13 -2.16 4.96
C SER A 301 -5.28 -2.75 5.80
N GLU A 302 -6.02 -3.69 5.24
CA GLU A 302 -7.13 -4.38 5.90
C GLU A 302 -6.63 -5.40 6.93
N ILE A 303 -5.45 -5.99 6.70
CA ILE A 303 -4.78 -6.85 7.69
C ILE A 303 -4.42 -6.01 8.92
N VAL A 304 -3.76 -4.86 8.74
CA VAL A 304 -3.38 -3.97 9.84
C VAL A 304 -4.62 -3.48 10.60
N ALA A 305 -5.60 -2.93 9.88
CA ALA A 305 -6.83 -2.44 10.50
C ALA A 305 -7.58 -3.56 11.24
N GLY A 306 -7.75 -4.72 10.62
CA GLY A 306 -8.45 -5.86 11.20
C GLY A 306 -7.73 -6.47 12.41
N ALA A 307 -6.39 -6.57 12.37
CA ALA A 307 -5.59 -7.08 13.49
C ALA A 307 -5.70 -6.15 14.70
N LEU A 308 -5.45 -4.85 14.51
CA LEU A 308 -5.50 -3.87 15.59
C LEU A 308 -6.91 -3.71 16.16
N GLN A 309 -7.95 -3.81 15.32
CA GLN A 309 -9.34 -3.79 15.74
C GLN A 309 -9.71 -5.04 16.55
N ASP A 310 -9.41 -6.24 16.06
CA ASP A 310 -9.78 -7.50 16.72
C ASP A 310 -9.09 -7.64 18.09
N HIS A 311 -7.88 -7.08 18.25
CA HIS A 311 -7.19 -6.99 19.54
C HIS A 311 -7.70 -5.87 20.45
N ARG A 312 -8.62 -5.02 19.98
CA ARG A 312 -9.04 -3.77 20.64
C ARG A 312 -7.86 -2.86 20.97
N ARG A 313 -6.82 -2.90 20.13
CA ARG A 313 -5.62 -2.06 20.27
C ARG A 313 -5.85 -0.67 19.70
N ALA A 314 -6.66 -0.57 18.64
CA ALA A 314 -7.01 0.68 17.97
C ALA A 314 -8.53 0.80 17.78
N ILE A 315 -9.02 2.04 17.72
CA ILE A 315 -10.35 2.35 17.21
C ILE A 315 -10.22 2.60 15.70
N VAL A 316 -10.97 1.86 14.88
CA VAL A 316 -11.00 2.06 13.43
C VAL A 316 -12.07 3.08 13.07
N VAL A 317 -11.69 4.12 12.34
CA VAL A 317 -12.55 5.25 11.99
C VAL A 317 -12.56 5.47 10.48
N GLY A 318 -13.71 5.87 9.93
CA GLY A 318 -13.84 6.27 8.54
C GLY A 318 -14.95 5.53 7.82
N THR A 319 -14.66 4.93 6.67
CA THR A 319 -15.65 4.16 5.89
C THR A 319 -15.16 2.74 5.63
N LYS A 320 -16.09 1.84 5.27
CA LYS A 320 -15.79 0.44 4.98
C LYS A 320 -14.65 0.31 3.96
N SER A 321 -13.71 -0.59 4.23
CA SER A 321 -12.59 -0.88 3.33
C SER A 321 -13.00 -1.69 2.08
N PHE A 322 -12.05 -1.93 1.17
CA PHE A 322 -12.30 -2.51 -0.14
C PHE A 322 -12.80 -3.96 -0.12
N GLY A 323 -12.22 -4.83 0.71
CA GLY A 323 -12.58 -6.24 0.84
C GLY A 323 -11.71 -7.20 0.03
N LYS A 324 -10.40 -6.98 -0.08
CA LYS A 324 -9.49 -7.88 -0.81
C LYS A 324 -8.80 -8.87 0.14
N GLY A 325 -9.51 -9.93 0.52
CA GLY A 325 -9.05 -11.01 1.41
C GLY A 325 -8.19 -12.13 0.77
N SER A 326 -7.51 -11.88 -0.34
CA SER A 326 -6.76 -12.90 -1.10
C SER A 326 -5.26 -12.62 -1.11
N VAL A 327 -4.45 -13.68 -1.08
CA VAL A 327 -2.99 -13.64 -1.16
C VAL A 327 -2.57 -14.05 -2.56
N GLN A 328 -1.77 -13.20 -3.20
CA GLN A 328 -1.14 -13.50 -4.47
C GLN A 328 0.31 -13.93 -4.24
N THR A 329 0.69 -15.06 -4.82
CA THR A 329 2.09 -15.48 -4.91
C THR A 329 2.62 -15.10 -6.29
N VAL A 330 3.79 -14.49 -6.33
CA VAL A 330 4.52 -14.23 -7.57
C VAL A 330 5.49 -15.37 -7.81
N ILE A 331 5.30 -16.09 -8.92
CA ILE A 331 6.05 -17.28 -9.29
C ILE A 331 6.90 -16.93 -10.51
N PRO A 332 8.22 -16.77 -10.37
CA PRO A 332 9.10 -16.54 -11.51
C PRO A 332 9.00 -17.67 -12.52
N LEU A 333 8.97 -17.31 -13.81
CA LEU A 333 8.87 -18.25 -14.92
C LEU A 333 10.18 -18.30 -15.71
N ARG A 334 10.30 -19.28 -16.60
CA ARG A 334 11.42 -19.34 -17.55
C ARG A 334 11.21 -18.22 -18.59
N GLY A 335 12.20 -17.34 -18.78
CA GLY A 335 12.11 -16.20 -19.70
C GLY A 335 11.90 -14.85 -19.02
N GLU A 336 12.46 -14.65 -17.82
CA GLU A 336 12.53 -13.36 -17.07
C GLU A 336 11.18 -12.75 -16.62
N GLY A 337 10.04 -13.27 -17.06
CA GLY A 337 8.72 -12.92 -16.53
C GLY A 337 8.30 -13.69 -15.28
N ALA A 338 7.09 -13.42 -14.79
CA ALA A 338 6.50 -14.09 -13.63
C ALA A 338 4.99 -14.32 -13.80
N MET A 339 4.43 -15.20 -12.98
CA MET A 339 3.00 -15.39 -12.84
C MET A 339 2.56 -14.92 -11.46
N ARG A 340 1.63 -13.97 -11.40
CA ARG A 340 0.93 -13.60 -10.17
C ARG A 340 -0.30 -14.47 -10.07
N LEU A 341 -0.42 -15.27 -9.01
CA LEU A 341 -1.51 -16.22 -8.84
C LEU A 341 -2.10 -16.13 -7.43
N THR A 342 -3.42 -16.12 -7.31
CA THR A 342 -4.08 -16.25 -6.02
C THR A 342 -3.92 -17.68 -5.47
N THR A 343 -3.19 -17.81 -4.36
CA THR A 343 -2.84 -19.11 -3.77
C THR A 343 -3.53 -19.35 -2.43
N ALA A 344 -3.88 -18.29 -1.71
CA ALA A 344 -4.50 -18.38 -0.40
C ALA A 344 -5.49 -17.23 -0.14
N ARG A 345 -6.25 -17.38 0.95
CA ARG A 345 -7.05 -16.30 1.56
C ARG A 345 -6.52 -15.99 2.93
N TYR A 346 -6.57 -14.73 3.35
CA TYR A 346 -6.22 -14.36 4.71
C TYR A 346 -7.46 -14.11 5.58
N TYR A 347 -7.25 -14.23 6.89
CA TYR A 347 -8.27 -14.14 7.93
C TYR A 347 -7.74 -13.27 9.06
N THR A 348 -8.61 -12.46 9.64
CA THR A 348 -8.29 -11.65 10.82
C THR A 348 -8.19 -12.53 12.07
N PRO A 349 -7.68 -11.99 13.20
CA PRO A 349 -7.53 -12.77 14.44
C PRO A 349 -8.83 -13.38 14.97
N SER A 350 -9.98 -12.74 14.72
CA SER A 350 -11.32 -13.29 15.03
C SER A 350 -11.76 -14.44 14.12
N GLY A 351 -10.93 -14.83 13.14
CA GLY A 351 -11.22 -15.89 12.18
C GLY A 351 -12.15 -15.48 11.03
N ARG A 352 -12.45 -14.18 10.90
CA ARG A 352 -13.31 -13.63 9.84
C ARG A 352 -12.55 -13.49 8.54
N SER A 353 -13.19 -13.82 7.41
CA SER A 353 -12.65 -13.51 6.09
C SER A 353 -13.10 -12.11 5.68
N ILE A 354 -12.16 -11.30 5.20
CA ILE A 354 -12.42 -9.94 4.71
C ILE A 354 -12.83 -9.92 3.22
N GLN A 355 -12.65 -11.05 2.50
CA GLN A 355 -12.91 -11.14 1.06
C GLN A 355 -14.35 -10.73 0.71
N ALA A 356 -14.49 -9.77 -0.21
CA ALA A 356 -15.74 -9.18 -0.69
C ALA A 356 -16.59 -8.46 0.38
N LEU A 357 -16.10 -8.32 1.61
CA LEU A 357 -16.79 -7.63 2.70
C LEU A 357 -16.09 -6.35 3.13
N GLY A 358 -14.77 -6.42 3.34
CA GLY A 358 -13.99 -5.35 3.95
C GLY A 358 -13.96 -5.44 5.48
N VAL A 359 -13.12 -4.60 6.09
CA VAL A 359 -13.12 -4.23 7.50
C VAL A 359 -14.14 -3.11 7.67
N ALA A 360 -15.07 -3.30 8.61
CA ALA A 360 -16.02 -2.28 9.02
C ALA A 360 -15.38 -1.39 10.10
N PRO A 361 -15.46 -0.06 10.00
CA PRO A 361 -14.95 0.82 11.04
C PRO A 361 -15.80 0.70 12.31
N ASP A 362 -15.18 0.89 13.48
CA ASP A 362 -15.88 1.00 14.76
C ASP A 362 -16.74 2.26 14.82
N ILE A 363 -16.25 3.35 14.20
CA ILE A 363 -16.99 4.61 14.06
C ILE A 363 -17.02 5.01 12.58
N VAL A 364 -18.23 4.99 12.00
CA VAL A 364 -18.44 5.43 10.63
C VAL A 364 -18.39 6.96 10.58
N VAL A 365 -17.44 7.50 9.82
CA VAL A 365 -17.27 8.93 9.58
C VAL A 365 -17.06 9.15 8.09
N ASN A 366 -17.96 9.88 7.44
CA ASN A 366 -17.83 10.22 6.03
C ASN A 366 -17.03 11.52 5.88
N GLN A 367 -16.14 11.56 4.89
CA GLN A 367 -15.50 12.81 4.50
C GLN A 367 -16.52 13.67 3.71
N PRO A 368 -16.78 14.92 4.13
CA PRO A 368 -17.59 15.84 3.34
C PRO A 368 -16.97 16.05 1.95
N PRO A 369 -17.76 16.16 0.87
CA PRO A 369 -17.22 16.46 -0.44
C PRO A 369 -16.48 17.80 -0.41
N SER A 370 -15.26 17.82 -0.97
CA SER A 370 -14.51 19.06 -1.16
C SER A 370 -15.32 19.99 -2.07
N ARG A 371 -15.62 21.20 -1.59
CA ARG A 371 -16.27 22.21 -2.43
C ARG A 371 -15.32 22.60 -3.57
N PRO A 372 -15.77 22.67 -4.83
CA PRO A 372 -14.95 23.16 -5.92
C PRO A 372 -14.45 24.57 -5.62
N ALA A 373 -13.17 24.85 -5.89
CA ALA A 373 -12.65 26.20 -5.81
C ALA A 373 -13.39 27.08 -6.83
N GLY A 374 -14.14 28.09 -6.36
CA GLY A 374 -14.86 29.05 -7.21
C GLY A 374 -16.37 29.12 -7.00
N THR A 375 -16.99 28.24 -6.21
CA THR A 375 -18.40 28.40 -5.79
C THR A 375 -18.46 29.13 -4.45
N GLU A 376 -18.09 30.41 -4.43
CA GLU A 376 -18.29 31.30 -3.27
C GLU A 376 -19.68 31.95 -3.27
N GLU A 377 -20.47 31.76 -4.33
CA GLU A 377 -21.82 32.32 -4.42
C GLU A 377 -22.86 31.20 -4.34
N GLU A 378 -23.86 31.41 -3.48
CA GLU A 378 -25.04 30.55 -3.26
C GLU A 378 -24.91 29.36 -2.28
N ASP A 379 -24.38 29.64 -1.09
CA ASP A 379 -25.05 29.17 0.15
C ASP A 379 -24.67 30.07 1.32
N ALA A 380 -24.95 31.37 1.14
CA ALA A 380 -25.06 32.32 2.23
C ALA A 380 -26.39 32.12 2.99
N ALA A 381 -26.65 30.90 3.46
CA ALA A 381 -27.34 30.71 4.73
C ALA A 381 -26.25 30.62 5.81
N ALA A 382 -25.53 31.72 5.98
CA ALA A 382 -24.70 31.92 7.14
C ALA A 382 -25.54 31.57 8.40
N PRO A 383 -25.04 30.79 9.36
CA PRO A 383 -25.35 31.16 10.72
C PRO A 383 -24.79 32.57 10.84
N GLY A 384 -25.68 33.57 10.93
CA GLY A 384 -25.31 34.98 11.08
C GLY A 384 -24.20 35.14 12.13
N PRO A 385 -23.38 36.21 12.05
CA PRO A 385 -22.09 36.32 12.73
C PRO A 385 -22.21 35.68 14.10
N ALA A 386 -21.61 34.49 14.24
CA ALA A 386 -21.72 33.66 15.44
C ALA A 386 -21.68 34.62 16.61
N ALA A 387 -22.79 34.68 17.37
CA ALA A 387 -22.97 35.65 18.44
C ALA A 387 -21.61 35.82 19.10
N ARG A 388 -21.00 37.01 19.00
CA ARG A 388 -19.72 37.27 19.65
C ARG A 388 -19.94 36.86 21.08
N ASN A 389 -19.46 35.67 21.44
CA ASN A 389 -19.62 35.11 22.76
C ASN A 389 -18.73 36.00 23.60
N ARG A 390 -19.32 37.10 24.10
CA ARG A 390 -18.67 38.05 24.98
C ARG A 390 -18.27 37.22 26.18
N SER A 391 -16.98 36.97 26.28
CA SER A 391 -16.39 36.30 27.42
C SER A 391 -16.14 37.36 28.50
N GLU A 392 -15.93 36.92 29.73
CA GLU A 392 -15.56 37.83 30.82
C GLU A 392 -14.30 38.65 30.47
N ALA A 393 -13.39 38.08 29.68
CA ALA A 393 -12.17 38.73 29.19
C ALA A 393 -12.42 39.93 28.26
N ASP A 394 -13.62 40.03 27.65
CA ASP A 394 -13.97 41.12 26.73
C ASP A 394 -14.62 42.32 27.46
N LEU A 395 -14.86 42.21 28.78
CA LEU A 395 -15.49 43.25 29.59
C LEU A 395 -14.48 44.30 30.08
N ARG A 396 -14.86 45.58 30.03
CA ARG A 396 -14.07 46.67 30.64
C ARG A 396 -14.09 46.52 32.17
N GLY A 397 -12.91 46.54 32.79
CA GLY A 397 -12.75 46.46 34.25
C GLY A 397 -12.75 45.03 34.80
N VAL A 398 -12.47 44.03 33.97
CA VAL A 398 -12.37 42.62 34.40
C VAL A 398 -11.31 42.46 35.49
N LEU A 399 -11.59 41.58 36.45
CA LEU A 399 -10.62 41.17 37.46
C LEU A 399 -9.50 40.39 36.77
N SER A 400 -8.25 40.78 37.00
CA SER A 400 -7.10 40.01 36.53
C SER A 400 -7.01 38.69 37.32
N ASN A 401 -6.69 37.61 36.62
CA ASN A 401 -6.39 36.34 37.28
C ASN A 401 -4.97 36.40 37.86
N ASP A 402 -4.84 37.04 39.02
CA ASP A 402 -3.56 37.24 39.73
C ASP A 402 -3.00 35.95 40.37
N SER A 403 -3.73 34.84 40.26
CA SER A 403 -3.34 33.54 40.81
C SER A 403 -2.57 32.64 39.84
N MET A 404 -2.45 33.03 38.56
CA MET A 404 -1.64 32.30 37.59
C MET A 404 -0.32 33.00 37.34
N SER A 405 0.75 32.21 37.26
CA SER A 405 2.06 32.68 36.80
C SER A 405 2.03 33.04 35.31
N ASP A 406 2.93 33.92 34.88
CA ASP A 406 3.08 34.27 33.46
C ASP A 406 3.41 33.05 32.58
N ASP A 407 4.08 32.05 33.15
CA ASP A 407 4.44 30.81 32.46
C ASP A 407 3.21 29.90 32.25
N GLU A 408 2.34 29.75 33.25
CA GLU A 408 1.08 29.01 33.12
C GLU A 408 0.14 29.67 32.09
N ARG A 409 0.12 31.00 32.06
CA ARG A 409 -0.67 31.76 31.09
C ARG A 409 -0.21 31.51 29.65
N LYS A 410 1.10 31.57 29.40
CA LYS A 410 1.68 31.25 28.08
C LYS A 410 1.41 29.81 27.66
N GLN A 411 1.45 28.88 28.61
CA GLN A 411 1.15 27.48 28.33
C GLN A 411 -0.30 27.29 27.90
N LEU A 412 -1.26 27.88 28.62
CA LEU A 412 -2.68 27.85 28.26
C LEU A 412 -2.98 28.50 26.90
N GLU A 413 -2.32 29.62 26.59
CA GLU A 413 -2.44 30.28 25.28
C GLU A 413 -1.90 29.40 24.16
N ALA A 414 -0.75 28.73 24.37
CA ALA A 414 -0.19 27.78 23.40
C ALA A 414 -1.09 26.54 23.21
N GLU A 415 -1.66 26.00 24.29
CA GLU A 415 -2.62 24.88 24.23
C GLU A 415 -3.88 25.28 23.46
N ARG A 416 -4.38 26.49 23.68
CA ARG A 416 -5.54 27.04 22.96
C ARG A 416 -5.24 27.22 21.47
N ALA A 417 -4.09 27.80 21.12
CA ALA A 417 -3.69 27.99 19.72
C ALA A 417 -3.61 26.65 18.97
N ARG A 418 -3.02 25.61 19.58
CA ARG A 418 -2.98 24.24 19.02
C ARG A 418 -4.37 23.65 18.85
N ALA A 419 -5.28 23.89 19.80
CA ALA A 419 -6.66 23.41 19.71
C ALA A 419 -7.45 24.11 18.59
N GLU A 420 -7.23 25.40 18.39
CA GLU A 420 -7.83 26.17 17.30
C GLU A 420 -7.28 25.73 15.92
N GLU A 421 -5.98 25.44 15.83
CA GLU A 421 -5.36 24.89 14.62
C GLU A 421 -5.90 23.49 14.28
N ALA A 422 -6.01 22.60 15.26
CA ALA A 422 -6.65 21.29 15.08
C ALA A 422 -8.13 21.42 14.68
N ALA A 423 -8.83 22.48 15.11
CA ALA A 423 -10.21 22.73 14.71
C ALA A 423 -10.33 23.14 13.23
N LYS A 424 -9.35 23.87 12.67
CA LYS A 424 -9.32 24.20 11.23
C LYS A 424 -9.25 22.96 10.34
N LEU A 425 -8.59 21.91 10.83
CA LEU A 425 -8.51 20.62 10.15
C LEU A 425 -9.89 20.01 9.85
N ARG A 426 -10.95 20.40 10.56
CA ARG A 426 -12.32 19.91 10.30
C ARG A 426 -12.85 20.31 8.93
N ASP A 427 -12.39 21.44 8.40
CA ASP A 427 -12.79 21.92 7.07
C ASP A 427 -11.97 21.28 5.94
N GLU A 428 -10.72 20.87 6.23
CA GLU A 428 -9.80 20.25 5.27
C GLU A 428 -9.92 18.71 5.24
N ASP A 429 -9.88 18.09 6.42
CA ASP A 429 -9.86 16.64 6.64
C ASP A 429 -10.67 16.28 7.89
N TYR A 430 -12.00 16.31 7.73
CA TYR A 430 -12.96 15.98 8.78
C TYR A 430 -12.70 14.63 9.47
N GLN A 431 -12.38 13.58 8.72
CA GLN A 431 -12.08 12.27 9.29
C GLN A 431 -10.86 12.30 10.20
N LEU A 432 -9.78 12.98 9.78
CA LEU A 432 -8.58 13.10 10.60
C LEU A 432 -8.81 13.98 11.82
N ALA A 433 -9.52 15.10 11.66
CA ALA A 433 -9.87 15.95 12.79
C ALA A 433 -10.70 15.18 13.84
N TYR A 434 -11.64 14.36 13.39
CA TYR A 434 -12.43 13.50 14.27
C TYR A 434 -11.55 12.46 14.99
N ALA A 435 -10.59 11.84 14.30
CA ALA A 435 -9.64 10.92 14.93
C ALA A 435 -8.78 11.60 16.01
N VAL A 436 -8.29 12.81 15.74
CA VAL A 436 -7.53 13.60 16.72
C VAL A 436 -8.41 13.96 17.93
N ASP A 437 -9.68 14.31 17.72
CA ASP A 437 -10.64 14.60 18.79
C ASP A 437 -10.88 13.37 19.70
N ILE A 438 -11.00 12.16 19.13
CA ILE A 438 -11.09 10.91 19.90
C ILE A 438 -9.86 10.75 20.80
N LEU A 439 -8.65 10.90 20.25
CA LEU A 439 -7.41 10.72 21.00
C LEU A 439 -7.27 11.77 22.10
N LYS A 440 -7.64 13.01 21.84
CA LYS A 440 -7.68 14.07 22.86
C LYS A 440 -8.64 13.72 23.99
N GLY A 441 -9.83 13.18 23.67
CA GLY A 441 -10.77 12.70 24.67
C GLY A 441 -10.24 11.53 25.50
N LEU A 442 -9.66 10.53 24.85
CA LEU A 442 -9.07 9.36 25.54
C LEU A 442 -7.91 9.75 26.47
N ALA A 443 -7.04 10.65 26.03
CA ALA A 443 -5.93 11.14 26.83
C ALA A 443 -6.37 12.04 27.99
N ALA A 444 -7.42 12.83 27.82
CA ALA A 444 -7.94 13.71 28.88
C ALA A 444 -8.64 12.95 30.01
N ILE A 445 -9.19 11.77 29.72
CA ILE A 445 -10.00 10.98 30.67
C ILE A 445 -9.15 9.89 31.35
N GLU A 446 -7.89 9.68 30.95
CA GLU A 446 -7.01 8.56 31.30
C GLU A 446 -7.43 7.86 32.61
N VAL A 447 -8.17 6.76 32.45
CA VAL A 447 -8.56 5.88 33.54
C VAL A 447 -7.27 5.25 34.02
N LYS A 448 -6.74 5.75 35.15
CA LYS A 448 -5.63 5.10 35.84
C LYS A 448 -5.98 3.62 36.00
N PRO A 449 -5.04 2.71 35.67
CA PRO A 449 -5.28 1.27 35.72
C PRO A 449 -5.71 0.78 37.10
#